data_AF-A0A3D5JPM7-F1
#
_entry.id   AF-A0A3D5JPM7-F1
#
_cell.length_a   1.000
_cell.length_b   1.000
_cell.length_c   1.000
_cell.angle_alpha   90.00
_cell.angle_beta   90.00
_cell.angle_gamma   90.00
#
_symmetry.space_group_name_H-M   'P 1'
#
loop_
_entity.id
_entity.type
_entity.pdbx_description
1 polymer ?
#
loop_
_entity_poly.entity_id
_entity_poly.type
_entity_poly.pdbx_seq_one_letter_code
_entity_poly.pdbx_strand_id
1 'polypeptide(L)' 'MSRLPSLYISHGSPMTALHPGLVGERLAALAAQLPRPRAIVMASAHWLTHQPAVGGHAQPPTLHDFGGF' A
#
# COMPACT_ATOMS: atom_id res chain seq x y z
N MET A 1 12.72 -18.79 12.44
CA MET A 1 12.50 -17.53 11.67
C MET A 1 11.14 -16.98 12.09
N SER A 2 11.03 -15.73 12.56
CA SER A 2 9.72 -15.14 12.82
C SER A 2 9.02 -14.85 11.49
N ARG A 3 7.74 -15.22 11.39
CA ARG A 3 6.93 -14.95 10.20
C ARG A 3 6.38 -13.53 10.31
N LEU A 4 6.56 -12.73 9.26
CA LEU A 4 5.92 -11.41 9.14
C LEU A 4 4.43 -11.56 8.83
N PRO A 5 3.55 -10.68 9.33
CA PRO A 5 2.14 -10.75 9.02
C PRO A 5 1.85 -10.30 7.58
N SER A 6 0.74 -10.78 7.04
CA SER A 6 0.12 -10.19 5.84
C SER A 6 -0.93 -9.18 6.28
N LEU A 7 -1.00 -8.04 5.59
CA LEU A 7 -1.93 -6.97 5.88
C LEU A 7 -2.89 -6.79 4.70
N TYR A 8 -4.17 -6.58 5.00
CA TYR A 8 -5.16 -6.09 4.04
C TYR A 8 -5.50 -4.66 4.42
N ILE A 9 -5.20 -3.71 3.53
CA ILE A 9 -5.38 -2.28 3.77
C ILE A 9 -6.25 -1.73 2.65
N SER A 10 -7.36 -1.08 3.00
CA SER A 10 -8.17 -0.34 2.03
C SER A 10 -7.34 0.81 1.45
N HIS A 11 -7.37 1.00 0.13
CA HIS A 11 -6.69 2.13 -0.52
C HIS A 11 -7.31 3.48 -0.14
N GLY A 12 -8.55 3.50 0.39
CA GLY A 12 -9.25 4.70 0.81
C GLY A 12 -9.54 5.70 -0.33
N SER A 13 -9.86 6.93 0.05
CA SER A 13 -9.94 8.05 -0.88
C SER A 13 -8.53 8.57 -1.16
N PRO A 14 -8.21 9.03 -2.39
CA PRO A 14 -7.00 9.80 -2.66
C PRO A 14 -6.77 10.96 -1.69
N MET A 15 -7.86 11.56 -1.18
CA MET A 15 -7.80 12.66 -0.22
C MET A 15 -7.17 12.26 1.11
N THR A 16 -7.13 10.98 1.46
CA THR A 16 -6.44 10.47 2.66
C THR A 16 -4.95 10.80 2.65
N ALA A 17 -4.31 10.93 1.48
CA ALA A 17 -2.92 11.36 1.40
C ALA A 17 -2.70 12.81 1.89
N LEU A 18 -3.71 13.67 1.73
CA LEU A 18 -3.68 15.08 2.16
C LEU A 18 -4.28 15.26 3.56
N HIS A 19 -5.35 14.52 3.85
CA HIS A 19 -6.14 14.60 5.08
C HIS A 19 -6.31 13.19 5.66
N PRO A 20 -5.29 12.64 6.32
CA PRO A 20 -5.28 11.24 6.70
C PRO A 20 -6.25 10.87 7.82
N GLY A 21 -6.65 11.84 8.65
CA GLY A 21 -7.55 11.63 9.78
C GLY A 21 -7.17 10.42 10.64
N LEU A 22 -8.18 9.70 11.11
CA LEU A 22 -7.98 8.48 11.92
C LEU A 22 -7.26 7.36 11.16
N VAL A 23 -7.36 7.30 9.83
CA VAL A 23 -6.71 6.23 9.04
C VAL A 23 -5.19 6.33 9.19
N GLY A 24 -4.61 7.54 9.07
CA GLY A 24 -3.18 7.74 9.24
C GLY A 24 -2.70 7.39 10.65
N GLU A 25 -3.43 7.85 11.68
CA GLU A 25 -3.11 7.55 13.08
C GLU A 25 -3.08 6.04 13.36
N ARG A 26 -4.08 5.31 12.86
CA ARG A 26 -4.18 3.86 13.05
C ARG A 26 -3.09 3.09 12.29
N LEU A 27 -2.75 3.52 11.08
CA LEU A 27 -1.65 2.93 10.31
C LEU A 27 -0.30 3.16 10.98
N ALA A 28 -0.05 4.35 11.54
CA ALA A 28 1.16 4.64 12.29
C ALA A 28 1.28 3.78 13.56
N ALA A 29 0.18 3.64 14.31
CA ALA A 29 0.14 2.80 15.51
C ALA A 29 0.36 1.31 15.19
N LEU A 30 -0.16 0.83 14.06
CA LEU A 30 0.10 -0.53 13.57
C LEU A 30 1.58 -0.70 13.20
N ALA A 31 2.15 0.23 12.42
CA ALA A 31 3.54 0.15 11.99
C ALA A 31 4.53 0.08 13.15
N ALA A 32 4.25 0.80 14.26
CA ALA A 32 5.08 0.78 15.46
C ALA A 32 5.15 -0.59 16.16
N GLN A 33 4.17 -1.48 15.91
CA GLN A 33 4.10 -2.82 16.50
C GLN A 33 4.68 -3.90 15.59
N LEU A 34 5.03 -3.57 14.35
CA LEU A 34 5.50 -4.53 13.36
C LEU A 34 7.04 -4.54 13.28
N PRO A 35 7.67 -5.73 13.23
CA PRO A 35 9.08 -5.82 12.90
C PRO A 35 9.34 -5.25 11.50
N ARG A 36 10.47 -4.55 11.33
CA ARG A 36 10.81 -3.91 10.06
C ARG A 36 11.10 -4.97 8.98
N PRO A 37 10.33 -5.02 7.88
CA PRO A 37 10.59 -5.95 6.80
C PRO A 37 11.83 -5.53 5.99
N ARG A 38 12.53 -6.50 5.40
CA ARG A 38 13.58 -6.23 4.39
C ARG A 38 13.01 -5.80 3.04
N ALA A 39 11.79 -6.24 2.73
CA ALA A 39 11.06 -5.92 1.52
C ALA A 39 9.56 -6.11 1.76
N ILE A 40 8.73 -5.39 1.02
CA ILE A 40 7.26 -5.53 1.01
C ILE A 40 6.86 -5.98 -0.38
N VAL A 41 6.03 -7.03 -0.45
CA VAL A 41 5.31 -7.41 -1.67
C VAL A 41 3.90 -6.84 -1.54
N MET A 42 3.46 -6.06 -2.52
CA MET A 42 2.15 -5.43 -2.54
C MET A 42 1.33 -5.97 -3.70
N ALA A 43 0.08 -6.35 -3.42
CA ALA A 43 -0.94 -6.56 -4.44
C ALA A 43 -1.92 -5.39 -4.36
N SER A 44 -2.18 -4.73 -5.49
CA SER A 44 -3.07 -3.56 -5.57
C SER A 44 -4.26 -3.86 -6.46
N ALA A 45 -5.45 -3.44 -6.03
CA ALA A 45 -6.68 -3.53 -6.84
C ALA A 45 -6.57 -2.72 -8.15
N HIS A 46 -5.70 -1.71 -8.18
CA HIS A 46 -5.47 -0.85 -9.35
C HIS A 46 -4.36 -1.37 -10.27
N TRP A 47 -3.70 -2.49 -9.95
CA TRP A 47 -2.72 -3.12 -10.83
C TRP A 47 -3.40 -4.15 -11.74
N LEU A 48 -4.10 -3.66 -12.75
CA LEU A 48 -4.85 -4.50 -13.69
C LEU A 48 -3.95 -4.98 -14.84
N THR A 49 -3.84 -6.30 -14.97
CA THR A 49 -3.04 -6.95 -16.00
C THR A 49 -3.77 -8.20 -16.51
N HIS A 50 -3.55 -8.58 -17.77
CA HIS A 50 -4.22 -9.77 -18.35
C HIS A 50 -3.69 -11.10 -17.81
N GLN A 51 -2.50 -11.11 -17.23
CA GLN A 51 -1.82 -12.25 -16.63
C GLN A 51 -1.08 -11.77 -15.37
N PRO A 52 -0.83 -12.62 -14.37
CA PRO A 52 -0.08 -12.24 -13.17
C PRO A 52 1.26 -11.62 -13.55
N ALA A 53 1.46 -10.36 -13.14
CA ALA A 53 2.67 -9.60 -13.43
C ALA A 53 3.31 -9.09 -12.15
N VAL A 54 4.64 -9.09 -12.13
CA VAL A 54 5.44 -8.54 -11.04
C VAL A 54 6.22 -7.35 -11.58
N GLY A 55 5.97 -6.18 -10.99
CA GLY A 55 6.71 -4.96 -11.27
C GLY A 55 7.78 -4.70 -10.21
N GLY A 56 8.82 -3.95 -10.59
CA GLY A 56 9.85 -3.46 -9.68
C GLY A 56 10.60 -2.32 -10.34
N HIS A 57 10.60 -1.15 -9.71
CA HIS A 57 11.34 0.03 -10.17
C HIS A 57 12.06 0.64 -8.99
N ALA A 58 13.36 0.95 -9.16
CA ALA A 58 14.12 1.68 -8.14
C ALA A 58 13.54 3.09 -7.90
N GLN A 59 12.98 3.69 -8.96
CA GLN A 59 12.21 4.93 -8.94
C GLN A 59 10.96 4.73 -9.80
N PRO A 60 9.85 4.24 -9.22
CA PRO A 60 8.62 4.06 -9.98
C PRO A 60 8.09 5.42 -10.44
N PRO A 61 7.56 5.52 -11.67
CA PRO A 61 6.85 6.72 -12.09
C PRO A 61 5.59 6.90 -11.22
N THR A 62 5.19 8.14 -10.98
CA THR A 62 3.91 8.43 -10.32
C THR A 62 2.77 8.07 -11.25
N LEU A 63 1.91 7.14 -10.83
CA LEU A 63 0.67 6.79 -11.51
C LEU A 63 -0.47 7.59 -10.88
N HIS A 64 -1.14 8.41 -11.67
CA HIS A 64 -2.33 9.15 -11.25
C HIS A 64 -3.57 8.38 -11.69
N ASP A 65 -4.20 7.68 -10.76
CA ASP A 65 -5.46 6.98 -10.99
C ASP A 65 -6.58 7.66 -10.19
N PHE A 66 -6.98 8.83 -10.69
CA PHE A 66 -7.96 9.71 -10.03
C PHE A 66 -9.22 9.94 -10.89
N GLY A 67 -9.73 8.90 -11.54
CA GLY A 67 -10.94 8.98 -12.37
C GLY A 67 -11.98 7.92 -12.00
N GLY A 68 -13.27 8.22 -12.22
CA GLY A 68 -14.35 7.25 -12.04
C GLY A 68 -14.84 7.03 -10.61
N PHE A 69 -14.51 7.94 -9.69
CA PHE A 69 -15.16 8.06 -8.38
C PHE A 69 -16.39 8.97 -8.43
#